data_AF-A0A6N3DKV6-F1
#
_entry.id   AF-A0A6N3DKV6-F1
#
_cell.length_a   1.000
_cell.length_b   1.000
_cell.length_c   1.000
_cell.angle_alpha   90.00
_cell.angle_beta   90.00
_cell.angle_gamma   90.00
#
_symmetry.space_group_name_H-M   'P 1'
#
loop_
_entity.id
_entity.type
_entity.pdbx_description
1 polymer ?
#
loop_
_entity_poly.entity_id
_entity_poly.type
_entity_poly.pdbx_seq_one_letter_code
_entity_poly.pdbx_strand_id
1 'polypeptide(L)'
;MYYATSLGRKRIIHTPDCPHCKRIREENLIEIPSIWAAFSKRYHLCKHCNPLMQKYKSEESAIQEYCSHNGLCFSIENKCFRVETPRSLWKITPEDNSTCTMLYHKNELHLEKRRHDRVPGYHCQGVCYPTLLGYLEYIVEHDYFRMLNPIHPAPKKKEPPRKGTKRYRKQQKRAKKQALRESIRNVLNLIDTIRV
;
A
#
# COMPACT_ATOMS: atom_id res chain seq x y z
N MET A 1 20.01 0.48 -6.21
CA MET A 1 20.45 0.61 -7.61
C MET A 1 20.26 -0.72 -8.33
N TYR A 2 19.76 -0.67 -9.57
CA TYR A 2 19.49 -1.83 -10.43
C TYR A 2 20.06 -1.61 -11.82
N TYR A 3 20.35 -2.70 -12.51
CA TYR A 3 20.96 -2.68 -13.84
C TYR A 3 20.15 -3.49 -14.84
N ALA A 4 20.11 -3.03 -16.09
CA ALA A 4 19.51 -3.72 -17.21
C ALA A 4 20.42 -3.63 -18.45
N THR A 5 20.12 -4.43 -19.47
CA THR A 5 20.80 -4.34 -20.77
C THR A 5 19.96 -3.57 -21.77
N SER A 6 20.60 -2.74 -22.59
CA SER A 6 20.00 -2.05 -23.74
C SER A 6 19.73 -3.00 -24.93
N LEU A 7 20.47 -4.10 -25.05
CA LEU A 7 20.46 -5.00 -26.22
C LEU A 7 19.41 -6.11 -26.15
N GLY A 8 18.57 -6.13 -25.12
CA GLY A 8 17.55 -7.16 -24.91
C GLY A 8 16.14 -6.68 -25.20
N ARG A 9 15.35 -7.47 -25.94
CA ARG A 9 13.89 -7.30 -25.98
C ARG A 9 13.23 -7.54 -24.61
N LYS A 10 13.88 -8.35 -23.77
CA LYS A 10 13.40 -8.70 -22.43
C LYS A 10 13.83 -7.60 -21.45
N ARG A 11 12.85 -6.85 -20.94
CA ARG A 11 13.03 -5.77 -19.96
C ARG A 11 13.29 -6.33 -18.56
N ILE A 12 14.45 -6.94 -18.33
CA ILE A 12 14.84 -7.55 -17.06
C ILE A 12 15.80 -6.63 -16.31
N ILE A 13 15.58 -6.45 -15.02
CA ILE A 13 16.52 -5.79 -14.11
C ILE A 13 17.22 -6.79 -13.21
N HIS A 14 18.44 -6.42 -12.82
CA HIS A 14 19.35 -7.20 -12.02
C HIS A 14 19.88 -6.36 -10.85
N THR A 15 20.21 -7.05 -9.76
CA THR A 15 21.06 -6.49 -8.70
C THR A 15 22.53 -6.52 -9.13
N PRO A 16 23.40 -5.65 -8.57
CA PRO A 16 24.83 -5.61 -8.90
C PRO A 16 25.52 -6.99 -8.81
N ASP A 17 25.15 -7.78 -7.79
CA ASP A 17 25.76 -9.09 -7.53
C ASP A 17 25.29 -10.21 -8.47
N CYS A 18 24.31 -9.95 -9.34
CA CYS A 18 23.76 -10.97 -10.22
C CYS A 18 24.77 -11.44 -11.27
N PRO A 19 24.96 -12.76 -11.47
CA PRO A 19 25.83 -13.28 -12.54
C PRO A 19 25.46 -12.78 -13.93
N HIS A 20 24.17 -12.52 -14.18
CA HIS A 20 23.71 -11.95 -15.45
C HIS A 20 24.11 -10.49 -15.61
N CYS A 21 24.12 -9.71 -14.51
CA CYS A 21 24.57 -8.31 -14.53
C CYS A 21 26.05 -8.21 -14.91
N LYS A 22 26.89 -9.07 -14.30
CA LYS A 22 28.34 -9.11 -14.53
C LYS A 22 28.74 -9.47 -15.97
N ARG A 23 27.82 -10.01 -16.77
CA ARG A 23 28.04 -10.34 -18.20
C ARG A 23 27.60 -9.24 -19.15
N ILE A 24 26.92 -8.20 -18.66
CA ILE A 24 26.51 -7.06 -19.48
C ILE A 24 27.75 -6.21 -19.75
N ARG A 25 28.02 -5.90 -21.02
CA ARG A 25 29.08 -4.96 -21.40
C ARG A 25 28.72 -3.54 -20.95
N GLU A 26 29.70 -2.78 -20.48
CA GLU A 26 29.51 -1.41 -19.98
C GLU A 26 28.77 -0.50 -20.98
N GLU A 27 29.09 -0.63 -22.27
CA GLU A 27 28.46 0.12 -23.37
C GLU A 27 26.93 -0.11 -23.48
N ASN A 28 26.43 -1.21 -22.93
CA ASN A 28 25.02 -1.62 -22.99
C ASN A 28 24.33 -1.62 -21.63
N LEU A 29 24.99 -1.10 -20.59
CA LEU A 29 24.48 -1.08 -19.23
C LEU A 29 23.53 0.10 -19.02
N ILE A 30 22.32 -0.19 -18.56
CA ILE A 30 21.34 0.83 -18.18
C ILE A 30 21.17 0.81 -16.67
N GLU A 31 21.40 1.95 -16.04
CA GLU A 31 21.16 2.14 -14.62
C GLU A 31 19.71 2.53 -14.34
N ILE A 32 19.14 1.93 -13.31
CA ILE A 32 17.79 2.22 -12.85
C ILE A 32 17.83 2.45 -11.33
N PRO A 33 17.32 3.59 -10.84
CA PRO A 33 17.47 3.97 -9.44
C PRO A 33 16.71 3.04 -8.48
N SER A 34 15.50 2.61 -8.86
CA SER A 34 14.60 1.81 -8.02
C SER A 34 13.82 0.74 -8.80
N ILE A 35 13.34 -0.28 -8.08
CA ILE A 35 12.38 -1.29 -8.57
C ILE A 35 11.13 -0.60 -9.12
N TRP A 36 10.64 0.44 -8.43
CA TRP A 36 9.45 1.16 -8.85
C TRP A 36 9.65 1.93 -10.16
N ALA A 37 10.82 2.56 -10.35
CA ALA A 37 11.19 3.18 -11.61
C ALA A 37 11.32 2.15 -12.76
N ALA A 38 11.78 0.94 -12.45
CA ALA A 38 11.79 -0.17 -13.40
C ALA A 38 10.36 -0.61 -13.77
N PHE A 39 9.48 -0.80 -12.78
CA PHE A 39 8.10 -1.26 -12.99
C PHE A 39 7.27 -0.29 -13.81
N SER A 40 7.45 1.03 -13.64
CA SER A 40 6.79 2.05 -14.47
C SER A 40 7.24 1.99 -15.93
N LYS A 41 8.52 1.70 -16.17
CA LYS A 41 9.09 1.45 -17.50
C LYS A 41 8.84 0.03 -18.04
N ARG A 42 7.95 -0.74 -17.40
CA ARG A 42 7.57 -2.13 -17.76
C ARG A 42 8.72 -3.14 -17.68
N TYR A 43 9.75 -2.84 -16.90
CA TYR A 43 10.74 -3.84 -16.54
C TYR A 43 10.22 -4.79 -15.46
N HIS A 44 10.89 -5.93 -15.32
CA HIS A 44 10.63 -6.95 -14.30
C HIS A 44 11.95 -7.46 -13.68
N LEU A 45 11.89 -7.94 -12.44
CA LEU A 45 13.06 -8.49 -11.76
C LEU A 45 13.49 -9.81 -12.40
N CYS A 46 14.80 -10.01 -12.51
CA CYS A 46 15.37 -11.32 -12.80
C CYS A 46 14.90 -12.35 -11.78
N LYS A 47 14.66 -13.59 -12.20
CA LYS A 47 14.24 -14.68 -11.31
C LYS A 47 15.20 -14.91 -10.13
N HIS A 48 16.49 -14.66 -10.33
CA HIS A 48 17.51 -14.77 -9.27
C HIS A 48 17.57 -13.55 -8.37
N CYS A 49 17.25 -12.36 -8.88
CA CYS A 49 17.30 -11.11 -8.12
C CYS A 49 15.96 -10.77 -7.45
N ASN A 50 14.90 -11.54 -7.72
CA ASN A 50 13.58 -11.30 -7.17
C ASN A 50 13.50 -11.89 -5.74
N PRO A 51 13.45 -11.05 -4.68
CA PRO A 51 13.41 -11.56 -3.31
C PRO A 51 12.13 -12.34 -3.01
N LEU A 52 11.01 -12.02 -3.67
CA LEU A 52 9.76 -12.79 -3.51
C LEU A 52 9.91 -14.22 -4.03
N MET A 53 10.60 -14.39 -5.17
CA MET A 53 10.85 -15.70 -5.75
C MET A 53 11.78 -16.54 -4.87
N GLN A 54 12.76 -15.89 -4.23
CA GLN A 54 13.64 -16.56 -3.28
C GLN A 54 12.87 -17.04 -2.04
N LYS A 55 12.08 -16.14 -1.41
CA LYS A 55 11.24 -16.49 -0.25
C LYS A 55 10.22 -17.59 -0.57
N TYR A 56 9.59 -17.52 -1.74
CA TYR A 56 8.65 -18.57 -2.16
C TYR A 56 9.33 -19.93 -2.27
N LYS A 57 10.49 -20.00 -2.92
CA LYS A 57 11.21 -21.27 -3.09
C LYS A 57 11.65 -21.89 -1.77
N SER A 58 11.98 -21.08 -0.76
CA SER A 58 12.33 -21.59 0.56
C SER A 58 11.13 -22.09 1.37
N GLU A 59 9.93 -21.56 1.10
CA GLU A 59 8.71 -21.80 1.90
C GLU A 59 7.61 -22.52 1.09
N GLU A 60 7.93 -23.07 -0.08
CA GLU A 60 6.94 -23.51 -1.08
C GLU A 60 5.92 -24.51 -0.51
N SER A 61 6.40 -25.58 0.14
CA SER A 61 5.53 -26.61 0.71
C SER A 61 4.62 -26.05 1.81
N ALA A 62 5.18 -25.22 2.71
CA ALA A 62 4.42 -24.61 3.81
C ALA A 62 3.35 -23.63 3.29
N ILE A 63 3.69 -22.84 2.26
CA ILE A 63 2.73 -21.93 1.62
C ILE A 63 1.60 -22.72 0.95
N GLN A 64 1.92 -23.78 0.22
CA GLN A 64 0.90 -24.60 -0.46
C GLN A 64 -0.04 -25.28 0.53
N GLU A 65 0.50 -25.89 1.58
CA GLU A 65 -0.27 -26.50 2.66
C GLU A 65 -1.17 -25.48 3.37
N TYR A 66 -0.59 -24.34 3.78
CA TYR A 66 -1.34 -23.29 4.46
C TYR A 66 -2.46 -22.70 3.60
N CYS A 67 -2.18 -22.45 2.31
CA CYS A 67 -3.20 -21.95 1.39
C CYS A 67 -4.33 -22.95 1.18
N SER A 68 -4.00 -24.24 1.04
CA SER A 68 -4.99 -25.31 0.92
C SER A 68 -5.88 -25.42 2.16
N HIS A 69 -5.28 -25.32 3.35
CA HIS A 69 -6.01 -25.42 4.61
C HIS A 69 -6.94 -24.23 4.86
N ASN A 70 -6.52 -23.02 4.47
CA ASN A 70 -7.26 -21.77 4.75
C ASN A 70 -8.10 -21.27 3.56
N GLY A 71 -8.17 -22.02 2.46
CA GLY A 71 -8.95 -21.63 1.27
C GLY A 71 -8.40 -20.37 0.58
N LEU A 72 -7.08 -20.20 0.57
CA LEU A 72 -6.41 -19.09 -0.08
C LEU A 72 -5.98 -19.48 -1.50
N CYS A 73 -6.17 -18.58 -2.45
CA CYS A 73 -5.59 -18.69 -3.79
C CYS A 73 -4.40 -17.75 -3.89
N PHE A 74 -3.29 -18.20 -4.50
CA PHE A 74 -2.15 -17.33 -4.75
C PHE A 74 -1.62 -17.48 -6.17
N SER A 75 -0.97 -16.42 -6.65
CA SER A 75 -0.29 -16.41 -7.94
C SER A 75 0.97 -15.55 -7.87
N ILE A 76 2.08 -16.09 -8.38
CA ILE A 76 3.36 -15.39 -8.41
C ILE A 76 3.49 -14.65 -9.73
N GLU A 77 3.39 -13.34 -9.68
CA GLU A 77 3.65 -12.46 -10.81
C GLU A 77 5.08 -11.92 -10.73
N ASN A 78 5.63 -11.49 -11.86
CA ASN A 78 6.99 -10.93 -11.93
C ASN A 78 7.21 -9.67 -11.06
N LYS A 79 6.12 -9.01 -10.64
CA LYS A 79 6.15 -7.77 -9.84
C LYS A 79 5.64 -7.96 -8.41
N CYS A 80 4.86 -9.01 -8.16
CA CYS A 80 4.20 -9.21 -6.87
C CYS A 80 3.78 -10.65 -6.65
N PHE A 81 3.65 -11.02 -5.39
CA PHE A 81 2.97 -12.22 -4.95
C PHE A 81 1.51 -11.83 -4.67
N ARG A 82 0.58 -12.26 -5.52
CA ARG A 82 -0.85 -11.94 -5.37
C ARG A 82 -1.52 -13.04 -4.54
N VAL A 83 -2.32 -12.62 -3.56
CA VAL A 83 -3.10 -13.51 -2.69
C VAL A 83 -4.56 -13.09 -2.78
N GLU A 84 -5.44 -14.06 -2.91
CA GLU A 84 -6.88 -13.89 -2.99
C GLU A 84 -7.53 -14.78 -1.94
N THR A 85 -8.33 -14.16 -1.08
CA THR A 85 -9.19 -14.85 -0.14
C THR A 85 -10.63 -14.76 -0.65
N PRO A 86 -11.58 -15.49 -0.07
CA PRO A 86 -12.99 -15.34 -0.41
C PRO A 86 -13.55 -13.92 -0.21
N ARG A 87 -12.86 -13.03 0.53
CA ARG A 87 -13.37 -11.71 0.92
C ARG A 87 -12.49 -10.55 0.45
N SER A 88 -11.23 -10.80 0.13
CA SER A 88 -10.26 -9.74 -0.08
C SER A 88 -9.15 -10.13 -1.05
N LEU A 89 -8.48 -9.11 -1.57
CA LEU A 89 -7.42 -9.23 -2.58
C LEU A 89 -6.18 -8.51 -2.08
N TRP A 90 -5.04 -9.19 -2.13
CA TRP A 90 -3.77 -8.70 -1.60
C TRP A 90 -2.64 -8.85 -2.60
N LYS A 91 -1.62 -8.01 -2.44
CA LYS A 91 -0.37 -8.06 -3.18
C LYS A 91 0.79 -7.85 -2.24
N ILE A 92 1.78 -8.72 -2.29
CA ILE A 92 3.07 -8.52 -1.64
C ILE A 92 4.05 -8.09 -2.72
N THR A 93 4.66 -6.92 -2.57
CA THR A 93 5.64 -6.40 -3.54
C THR A 93 7.03 -6.34 -2.93
N PRO A 94 8.09 -6.50 -3.74
CA PRO A 94 9.43 -6.24 -3.28
C PRO A 94 9.65 -4.73 -3.14
N GLU A 95 10.42 -4.33 -2.14
CA GLU A 95 10.87 -2.95 -1.94
C GLU A 95 12.34 -2.82 -2.34
N ASP A 96 12.83 -1.59 -2.55
CA ASP A 96 14.21 -1.34 -2.99
C ASP A 96 15.28 -1.91 -2.02
N ASN A 97 14.92 -2.04 -0.74
CA ASN A 97 15.70 -2.76 0.24
C ASN A 97 15.40 -4.25 0.10
N SER A 98 16.36 -5.02 -0.41
CA SER A 98 16.22 -6.42 -0.84
C SER A 98 15.61 -7.39 0.19
N THR A 99 15.65 -7.05 1.48
CA THR A 99 15.08 -7.86 2.57
C THR A 99 13.62 -7.51 2.89
N CYS A 100 13.19 -6.29 2.60
CA CYS A 100 11.87 -5.80 2.94
C CYS A 100 10.88 -6.02 1.80
N THR A 101 9.75 -6.60 2.15
CA THR A 101 8.58 -6.78 1.27
C THR A 101 7.42 -6.00 1.86
N MET A 102 6.55 -5.45 1.03
CA MET A 102 5.42 -4.65 1.50
C MET A 102 4.09 -5.31 1.14
N LEU A 103 3.16 -5.31 2.09
CA LEU A 103 1.81 -5.83 1.90
C LEU A 103 0.85 -4.73 1.47
N TYR A 104 0.10 -5.01 0.42
CA TYR A 104 -0.91 -4.15 -0.15
C TYR A 104 -2.26 -4.85 -0.14
N HIS A 105 -3.30 -4.14 0.29
CA HIS A 105 -4.67 -4.64 0.36
C HIS A 105 -5.55 -3.86 -0.63
N LYS A 106 -6.35 -4.56 -1.44
CA LYS A 106 -7.32 -3.95 -2.33
C LYS A 106 -8.52 -3.48 -1.51
N ASN A 107 -8.73 -2.17 -1.45
CA ASN A 107 -9.87 -1.61 -0.74
C ASN A 107 -10.83 -0.92 -1.71
N GLU A 108 -12.09 -1.35 -1.68
CA GLU A 108 -13.13 -0.87 -2.58
C GLU A 108 -13.84 0.39 -2.06
N LEU A 109 -13.69 0.73 -0.77
CA LEU A 109 -14.53 1.72 -0.10
C LEU A 109 -14.07 3.19 -0.30
N HIS A 110 -12.80 3.44 -0.67
CA HIS A 110 -12.23 4.79 -0.72
C HIS A 110 -11.30 5.04 -1.92
N LEU A 111 -11.76 4.67 -3.12
CA LEU A 111 -11.02 4.81 -4.38
C LEU A 111 -10.56 6.26 -4.66
N GLU A 112 -11.38 7.27 -4.34
CA GLU A 112 -11.09 8.67 -4.67
C GLU A 112 -9.93 9.27 -3.87
N LYS A 113 -9.71 8.81 -2.63
CA LYS A 113 -8.66 9.34 -1.74
C LYS A 113 -7.27 8.76 -2.04
N ARG A 114 -7.16 7.84 -3.00
CA ARG A 114 -6.02 6.91 -3.11
C ARG A 114 -5.36 6.88 -4.48
N ARG A 115 -5.54 7.95 -5.28
CA ARG A 115 -4.91 8.11 -6.60
C ARG A 115 -3.37 8.12 -6.56
N HIS A 116 -2.77 8.31 -5.39
CA HIS A 116 -1.31 8.39 -5.21
C HIS A 116 -0.69 7.12 -4.59
N ASP A 117 -1.46 6.05 -4.40
CA ASP A 117 -0.90 4.79 -3.91
C ASP A 117 0.06 4.20 -4.95
N ARG A 118 1.22 3.69 -4.49
CA ARG A 118 2.25 3.11 -5.37
C ARG A 118 1.73 1.93 -6.20
N VAL A 119 0.78 1.19 -5.66
CA VAL A 119 0.07 0.11 -6.36
C VAL A 119 -1.35 0.60 -6.68
N PRO A 120 -1.72 0.80 -7.95
CA PRO A 120 -3.03 1.31 -8.31
C PRO A 120 -4.16 0.42 -7.77
N GLY A 121 -5.05 1.01 -6.98
CA GLY A 121 -6.21 0.32 -6.39
C GLY A 121 -5.92 -0.49 -5.12
N TYR A 122 -4.69 -0.43 -4.59
CA TYR A 122 -4.33 -1.10 -3.33
C TYR A 122 -3.67 -0.12 -2.37
N HIS A 123 -4.03 -0.18 -1.08
CA HIS A 123 -3.33 0.59 -0.05
C HIS A 123 -2.22 -0.22 0.59
N CYS A 124 -1.13 0.44 0.93
CA CYS A 124 -0.07 -0.15 1.73
C CYS A 124 -0.58 -0.37 3.16
N GLN A 125 -0.48 -1.60 3.66
CA GLN A 125 -0.86 -1.94 5.03
C GLN A 125 0.21 -1.52 6.05
N GLY A 126 1.44 -1.22 5.59
CA GLY A 126 2.53 -0.78 6.45
C GLY A 126 3.15 -1.88 7.31
N VAL A 127 2.93 -3.15 6.95
CA VAL A 127 3.50 -4.32 7.65
C VAL A 127 4.62 -4.94 6.82
N CYS A 128 5.66 -5.40 7.52
CA CYS A 128 6.81 -6.09 6.94
C CYS A 128 7.04 -7.39 7.70
N TYR A 129 6.88 -8.52 7.02
CA TYR A 129 7.17 -9.85 7.57
C TYR A 129 8.42 -10.43 6.90
N PRO A 130 9.25 -11.18 7.65
CA PRO A 130 10.43 -11.83 7.10
C PRO A 130 10.05 -12.91 6.08
N THR A 131 9.01 -13.69 6.38
CA THR A 131 8.53 -14.83 5.60
C THR A 131 7.30 -14.48 4.78
N LEU A 132 7.04 -15.23 3.70
CA LEU A 132 5.78 -15.13 2.97
C LEU A 132 4.63 -15.71 3.77
N LEU A 133 4.89 -16.80 4.52
CA LEU A 133 3.90 -17.41 5.41
C LEU A 133 3.34 -16.42 6.44
N GLY A 134 4.18 -15.58 7.05
CA GLY A 134 3.73 -14.57 8.01
C GLY A 134 2.77 -13.52 7.41
N TYR A 135 2.90 -13.22 6.10
CA TYR A 135 1.88 -12.41 5.42
C TYR A 135 0.56 -13.15 5.26
N LEU A 136 0.60 -14.46 4.98
CA LEU A 136 -0.62 -15.27 4.80
C LEU A 136 -1.37 -15.42 6.12
N GLU A 137 -0.67 -15.63 7.23
CA GLU A 137 -1.22 -15.62 8.60
C GLU A 137 -1.93 -14.29 8.88
N TYR A 138 -1.22 -13.17 8.67
CA TYR A 138 -1.79 -11.83 8.84
C TYR A 138 -3.04 -11.61 7.98
N ILE A 139 -3.03 -12.06 6.72
CA ILE A 139 -4.18 -11.90 5.81
C ILE A 139 -5.41 -12.64 6.34
N VAL A 140 -5.24 -13.89 6.79
CA VAL A 140 -6.34 -14.70 7.35
C VAL A 140 -6.89 -14.05 8.62
N GLU A 141 -6.02 -13.66 9.54
CA GLU A 141 -6.42 -12.98 10.79
C GLU A 141 -7.15 -11.66 10.51
N HIS A 142 -6.63 -10.86 9.57
CA HIS A 142 -7.25 -9.61 9.17
C HIS A 142 -8.66 -9.85 8.62
N ASP A 143 -8.84 -10.84 7.74
CA ASP A 143 -10.13 -11.14 7.14
C ASP A 143 -11.14 -11.68 8.14
N TYR A 144 -10.69 -12.53 9.07
CA TYR A 144 -11.50 -12.99 10.19
C TYR A 144 -11.94 -11.82 11.06
N PHE A 145 -11.02 -10.91 11.39
CA PHE A 145 -11.36 -9.69 12.13
C PHE A 145 -12.39 -8.83 11.39
N ARG A 146 -12.26 -8.64 10.07
CA ARG A 146 -13.24 -7.89 9.25
C ARG A 146 -14.59 -8.57 9.14
N MET A 147 -14.64 -9.90 9.25
CA MET A 147 -15.89 -10.64 9.34
C MET A 147 -16.61 -10.37 10.65
N LEU A 148 -15.88 -10.37 11.77
CA LEU A 148 -16.45 -10.07 13.09
C LEU A 148 -16.74 -8.58 13.29
N ASN A 149 -16.04 -7.71 12.57
CA ASN A 149 -16.16 -6.25 12.67
C ASN A 149 -16.48 -5.63 11.29
N PRO A 150 -17.71 -5.80 10.77
CA PRO A 150 -18.11 -5.21 9.49
C PRO A 150 -17.94 -3.69 9.53
N ILE A 151 -17.27 -3.13 8.52
CA ILE A 151 -17.20 -1.68 8.36
C ILE A 151 -18.58 -1.21 7.91
N HIS A 152 -19.35 -0.63 8.82
CA HIS A 152 -20.56 0.08 8.43
C HIS A 152 -20.15 1.33 7.63
N PRO A 153 -20.74 1.57 6.45
CA PRO A 153 -20.47 2.79 5.72
C PRO A 153 -20.75 3.99 6.64
N ALA A 154 -19.82 4.95 6.66
CA ALA A 154 -20.00 6.15 7.45
C ALA A 154 -21.38 6.75 7.11
N PRO A 155 -22.22 7.08 8.10
CA PRO A 155 -23.55 7.61 7.82
C PRO A 155 -23.39 8.81 6.89
N LYS A 156 -24.13 8.78 5.77
CA LYS A 156 -24.09 9.85 4.77
C LYS A 156 -24.14 11.20 5.48
N LYS A 157 -23.22 12.11 5.13
CA LYS A 157 -23.22 13.47 5.69
C LYS A 157 -24.63 14.02 5.53
N LYS A 158 -25.34 14.23 6.64
CA LYS A 158 -26.71 14.75 6.63
C LYS A 158 -26.68 16.05 5.85
N GLU A 159 -27.55 16.19 4.86
CA GLU A 159 -27.65 17.40 4.04
C GLU A 159 -27.62 18.66 4.92
N PRO A 160 -27.00 19.76 4.44
CA PRO A 160 -27.07 21.05 5.11
C PRO A 160 -28.53 21.37 5.42
N PRO A 161 -28.85 21.78 6.66
CA PRO A 161 -30.24 22.04 7.01
C PRO A 161 -30.78 23.19 6.17
N ARG A 162 -31.95 22.99 5.55
CA ARG A 162 -32.64 24.03 4.78
C ARG A 162 -32.94 25.24 5.66
N LYS A 163 -32.72 26.45 5.12
CA LYS A 163 -32.99 27.72 5.80
C LYS A 163 -34.44 27.74 6.29
N GLY A 164 -34.66 28.23 7.51
CA GLY A 164 -35.98 28.27 8.15
C GLY A 164 -36.30 27.08 9.06
N THR A 165 -35.66 25.92 8.88
CA THR A 165 -35.88 24.73 9.72
C THR A 165 -35.33 24.87 11.15
N LYS A 166 -35.88 24.12 12.12
CA LYS A 166 -35.36 24.05 13.51
C LYS A 166 -33.88 23.64 13.53
N ARG A 167 -33.47 22.70 12.66
CA ARG A 167 -32.08 22.24 12.52
C ARG A 167 -31.15 23.36 12.05
N TYR A 168 -31.59 24.18 11.09
CA TYR A 168 -30.84 25.35 10.61
C TYR A 168 -30.66 26.39 11.72
N ARG A 169 -31.72 26.74 12.44
CA ARG A 169 -31.67 27.70 13.55
C ARG A 169 -30.71 27.22 14.67
N LYS A 170 -30.72 25.92 14.98
CA LYS A 170 -29.81 25.31 15.97
C LYS A 170 -28.35 25.35 15.49
N GLN A 171 -28.10 25.11 14.20
CA GLN A 171 -26.75 25.20 13.63
C GLN A 171 -26.22 26.63 13.64
N GLN A 172 -27.03 27.61 13.24
CA GLN A 172 -26.70 29.05 13.32
C GLN A 172 -26.35 29.48 14.75
N LYS A 173 -27.16 29.10 15.75
CA LYS A 173 -26.85 29.40 17.16
C LYS A 173 -25.53 28.78 17.62
N ARG A 174 -25.21 27.55 17.19
CA ARG A 174 -23.93 26.89 17.49
C ARG A 174 -22.76 27.60 16.82
N ALA A 175 -22.89 27.94 15.54
CA ALA A 175 -21.87 28.66 14.79
C ALA A 175 -21.56 30.03 15.41
N LYS A 176 -22.60 30.80 15.79
CA LYS A 176 -22.40 32.08 16.50
C LYS A 176 -21.68 31.92 17.83
N LYS A 177 -22.03 30.91 18.63
CA LYS A 177 -21.34 30.62 19.89
C LYS A 177 -19.88 30.21 19.67
N GLN A 178 -19.60 29.45 18.62
CA GLN A 178 -18.25 29.03 18.28
C GLN A 178 -17.40 30.21 17.79
N ALA A 179 -17.94 31.04 16.89
CA ALA A 179 -17.29 32.26 16.43
C ALA A 179 -16.96 33.21 17.60
N LEU A 180 -17.87 33.35 18.56
CA LEU A 180 -17.62 34.14 19.77
C LEU A 180 -16.48 33.56 20.62
N ARG A 181 -16.42 32.23 20.78
CA ARG A 181 -15.32 31.58 21.51
C ARG A 181 -13.98 31.74 20.80
N GLU A 182 -13.98 31.61 19.48
CA GLU A 182 -12.80 31.81 18.64
C GLU A 182 -12.34 33.27 18.68
N SER A 183 -13.25 34.24 18.63
CA SER A 183 -12.89 35.66 18.74
C SER A 183 -12.30 35.99 20.12
N ILE A 184 -12.88 35.47 21.20
CA ILE A 184 -12.32 35.64 22.56
C ILE A 184 -10.92 35.03 22.63
N ARG A 185 -10.74 33.80 22.14
CA ARG A 185 -9.44 33.14 22.11
C ARG A 185 -8.41 33.94 21.32
N ASN A 186 -8.78 34.46 20.16
CA ASN A 186 -7.89 35.27 19.34
C ASN A 186 -7.46 36.56 20.05
N VAL A 187 -8.38 37.23 20.75
CA VAL A 187 -8.07 38.43 21.54
C VAL A 187 -7.15 38.10 22.71
N LEU A 188 -7.41 37.02 23.46
CA LEU A 188 -6.54 36.59 24.55
C LEU A 188 -5.12 36.28 24.06
N ASN A 189 -5.00 35.56 22.94
CA ASN A 189 -3.70 35.28 22.32
C ASN A 189 -2.95 36.58 21.94
N LEU A 190 -3.66 37.58 21.41
CA LEU A 190 -3.05 38.88 21.07
C LEU A 190 -2.56 39.63 22.32
N ILE A 191 -3.32 39.60 23.41
CA ILE A 191 -2.91 40.22 24.68
C ILE A 191 -1.65 39.54 25.24
N ASP A 192 -1.57 38.21 25.17
CA ASP A 192 -0.40 37.46 25.61
C ASP A 192 0.85 37.78 24.77
N THR A 193 0.69 38.04 23.47
CA THR A 193 1.82 38.44 22.60
C THR A 193 2.36 39.85 22.85
N ILE A 194 1.59 40.73 23.51
CA ILE A 194 1.98 42.12 23.82
C ILE A 194 2.63 42.22 25.21
N ARG A 195 2.51 41.19 26.05
CA ARG A 195 3.10 41.14 27.41
C ARG A 195 4.50 40.54 27.46
N VAL A 196 5.17 40.45 26.31
CA VAL A 196 6.62 40.19 26.15
C VAL A 196 7.28 41.51 25.77
#